data_AF-A0A5N9BMI8-F1
#
_entry.id   AF-A0A5N9BMI8-F1
#
_cell.length_a   1.000
_cell.length_b   1.000
_cell.length_c   1.000
_cell.angle_alpha   90.00
_cell.angle_beta   90.00
_cell.angle_gamma   90.00
#
_symmetry.space_group_name_H-M   'P 1'
#
loop_
_entity.id
_entity.type
_entity.pdbx_description
1 polymer ?
#
loop_
_entity_poly.entity_id
_entity_poly.type
_entity_poly.pdbx_seq_one_letter_code
_entity_poly.pdbx_strand_id
1 'polypeptide(L)' 'MIHRGSQVDKDALEALCTRYQTPVYSLAMLMLKQPALAEEVTQEIFLNIWLKAGSFNPERGQPKGWIMSVAHH' A
#
# COMPACT_ATOMS: atom_id res chain seq x y z
N MET A 1 -15.69 25.29 -5.37
CA MET A 1 -14.40 25.28 -4.63
C MET A 1 -13.70 23.97 -4.92
N ILE A 2 -12.39 24.05 -5.18
CA ILE A 2 -11.60 23.16 -6.02
C ILE A 2 -11.04 21.97 -5.20
N HIS A 3 -11.00 20.78 -5.80
CA HIS A 3 -10.55 19.49 -5.24
C HIS A 3 -9.12 19.50 -4.67
N ARG A 4 -8.93 20.01 -3.44
CA ARG A 4 -7.65 19.93 -2.70
C ARG A 4 -7.42 18.62 -1.95
N GLY A 5 -8.46 17.79 -1.77
CA GLY A 5 -8.36 16.50 -1.06
C GLY A 5 -7.50 15.48 -1.81
N SER A 6 -7.72 15.32 -3.11
CA SER A 6 -7.15 14.21 -3.89
C SER A 6 -5.62 14.18 -4.00
N GLN A 7 -4.93 15.31 -3.84
CA GLN A 7 -3.47 15.36 -3.92
C GLN A 7 -2.82 15.13 -2.55
N VAL A 8 -3.35 15.74 -1.49
CA VAL A 8 -2.91 15.48 -0.11
C VAL A 8 -3.14 14.02 0.28
N ASP A 9 -4.23 13.42 -0.22
CA ASP A 9 -4.54 12.01 0.03
C ASP A 9 -3.57 11.05 -0.67
N LYS A 10 -3.10 11.41 -1.88
CA LYS A 10 -2.07 10.65 -2.59
C LYS A 10 -0.72 10.70 -1.87
N ASP A 11 -0.32 11.89 -1.41
CA ASP A 11 0.92 12.08 -0.67
C ASP A 11 0.90 11.28 0.65
N ALA A 12 -0.25 11.25 1.33
CA ALA A 12 -0.44 10.45 2.54
C ALA A 12 -0.32 8.94 2.26
N LEU A 13 -0.86 8.47 1.12
CA LEU A 13 -0.75 7.08 0.71
C LEU A 13 0.69 6.71 0.32
N GLU A 14 1.37 7.57 -0.42
CA GLU A 14 2.76 7.38 -0.82
C GLU A 14 3.70 7.31 0.40
N ALA A 15 3.48 8.19 1.39
CA ALA A 15 4.21 8.14 2.66
C ALA A 15 3.97 6.83 3.42
N LEU A 16 2.75 6.28 3.38
CA LEU A 16 2.44 4.99 3.97
C LEU A 16 3.11 3.84 3.21
N CYS A 17 3.02 3.82 1.88
CA CYS A 17 3.69 2.81 1.06
C CYS A 17 5.19 2.77 1.35
N THR A 18 5.84 3.95 1.33
CA THR A 18 7.26 4.11 1.67
C THR A 18 7.57 3.58 3.07
N ARG A 19 6.71 3.87 4.06
CA ARG A 19 6.87 3.41 5.44
C ARG A 19 6.75 1.88 5.58
N TYR A 20 5.89 1.24 4.78
CA TYR A 20 5.61 -0.19 4.90
C TYR A 20 6.43 -1.07 3.95
N GLN A 21 7.17 -0.50 3.01
CA GLN A 21 7.97 -1.25 2.04
C GLN A 21 8.94 -2.24 2.72
N THR A 22 9.76 -1.77 3.66
CA THR A 22 10.73 -2.61 4.38
C THR A 22 10.09 -3.65 5.30
N PRO A 23 9.09 -3.31 6.14
CA PRO A 23 8.37 -4.31 6.94
C PRO A 23 7.69 -5.41 6.11
N VAL A 24 7.05 -5.06 4.99
CA VAL A 24 6.36 -6.03 4.12
C VAL A 24 7.36 -6.97 3.47
N TYR A 25 8.46 -6.44 2.92
CA TYR A 25 9.52 -7.28 2.35
C TYR A 25 10.15 -8.21 3.41
N SER A 26 10.39 -7.70 4.62
CA SER A 26 10.96 -8.50 5.71
C SER A 26 10.04 -9.64 6.13
N LEU A 27 8.72 -9.39 6.16
CA LEU A 27 7.72 -10.42 6.43
C LEU A 27 7.65 -11.45 5.28
N ALA A 28 7.64 -11.00 4.03
CA ALA A 28 7.65 -11.90 2.87
C ALA A 28 8.91 -12.78 2.86
N MET A 29 10.08 -12.21 3.17
CA MET A 29 11.33 -12.95 3.35
C MET A 29 11.24 -14.00 4.46
N LEU A 30 10.65 -13.65 5.60
CA LEU A 30 10.47 -14.57 6.72
C LEU A 30 9.58 -15.77 6.35
N MET A 31 8.53 -15.53 5.56
CA MET A 31 7.56 -16.55 5.17
C MET A 31 8.05 -17.42 4.01
N LEU A 32 8.62 -16.82 2.96
CA LEU A 32 8.95 -17.50 1.71
C LEU A 32 10.39 -18.04 1.68
N LYS A 33 11.29 -17.44 2.48
CA LYS A 33 12.72 -17.78 2.56
C LYS A 33 13.44 -17.80 1.20
N GLN A 34 12.92 -17.06 0.23
CA GLN A 34 13.43 -16.96 -1.13
C GLN A 34 13.38 -15.48 -1.56
N PRO A 35 14.52 -14.84 -1.81
CA PRO A 35 14.59 -13.41 -2.16
C PRO A 35 13.70 -13.03 -3.35
N ALA A 36 13.77 -13.80 -4.44
CA ALA A 36 13.02 -13.51 -5.66
C ALA A 36 11.50 -13.52 -5.41
N LEU A 37 10.98 -14.54 -4.72
CA LEU A 37 9.55 -14.63 -4.39
C LEU A 37 9.12 -13.54 -3.40
N ALA A 38 9.97 -13.21 -2.42
CA ALA A 38 9.66 -12.15 -1.48
C ALA A 38 9.61 -10.77 -2.15
N GLU A 39 10.51 -10.53 -3.10
CA GLU A 39 10.51 -9.32 -3.92
C GLU A 39 9.27 -9.25 -4.80
N GLU A 40 8.96 -10.32 -5.53
CA GLU A 40 7.78 -10.41 -6.41
C GLU A 40 6.47 -10.13 -5.64
N VAL A 41 6.24 -10.82 -4.52
CA VAL A 41 5.05 -10.63 -3.69
C VAL A 41 4.99 -9.21 -3.12
N THR A 42 6.13 -8.67 -2.68
CA THR A 42 6.19 -7.29 -2.17
C THR A 42 5.80 -6.30 -3.27
N GLN A 43 6.36 -6.44 -4.47
CA GLN A 43 6.05 -5.59 -5.61
C GLN A 43 4.57 -5.69 -6.01
N GLU A 44 4.01 -6.90 -6.06
CA GLU A 44 2.59 -7.12 -6.38
C GLU A 44 1.66 -6.42 -5.38
N ILE A 45 1.94 -6.54 -4.08
CA ILE A 45 1.15 -5.87 -3.03
C ILE A 45 1.16 -4.34 -3.23
N PHE A 46 2.35 -3.74 -3.43
CA PHE A 46 2.44 -2.29 -3.60
C PHE A 46 1.87 -1.81 -4.94
N LEU A 47 1.98 -2.60 -6.00
CA LEU A 47 1.34 -2.32 -7.29
C LEU A 47 -0.18 -2.30 -7.14
N ASN A 48 -0.75 -3.28 -6.44
CA ASN A 48 -2.19 -3.34 -6.17
C ASN A 48 -2.67 -2.13 -5.33
N ILE A 49 -1.89 -1.71 -4.33
CA ILE A 49 -2.18 -0.50 -3.55
C ILE A 49 -2.16 0.73 -4.45
N TRP A 50 -1.14 0.88 -5.30
CA TRP A 50 -1.02 2.03 -6.20
C TRP A 50 -2.17 2.10 -7.22
N LEU A 51 -2.53 0.97 -7.84
CA LEU A 51 -3.63 0.92 -8.80
C LEU A 51 -4.97 1.26 -8.16
N LYS A 52 -5.18 0.87 -6.90
CA LYS A 52 -6.42 1.17 -6.16
C LYS A 52 -6.37 2.52 -5.46
N ALA A 53 -5.24 3.22 -5.40
CA ALA A 53 -5.06 4.49 -4.67
C ALA A 53 -6.11 5.55 -5.01
N GLY A 54 -6.52 5.64 -6.28
CA GLY A 54 -7.56 6.57 -6.74
C GLY A 54 -8.97 6.28 -6.18
N SER A 55 -9.19 5.08 -5.63
CA SER A 55 -10.44 4.68 -4.97
C SER A 55 -10.45 4.90 -3.46
N PHE A 56 -9.30 5.29 -2.89
CA PHE A 56 -9.23 5.59 -1.47
C PHE A 56 -10.12 6.80 -1.14
N ASN A 57 -10.97 6.64 -0.14
CA ASN A 57 -11.83 7.71 0.36
C ASN A 57 -11.61 7.84 1.88
N PRO A 58 -11.00 8.94 2.35
CA PRO A 58 -10.69 9.13 3.76
C PRO A 58 -11.94 9.19 4.65
N GLU A 59 -13.09 9.61 4.11
CA GLU A 59 -14.37 9.62 4.84
C GLU A 59 -14.89 8.21 5.14
N ARG A 60 -14.40 7.19 4.42
CA ARG A 60 -14.80 5.79 4.59
C ARG A 60 -13.89 5.00 5.53
N GLY A 61 -12.78 5.59 6.00
CA GLY A 61 -11.91 4.96 6.98
C GLY A 61 -10.45 5.38 6.87
N GLN A 62 -9.66 4.91 7.83
CA GLN A 62 -8.23 5.22 7.88
C GLN A 62 -7.46 4.51 6.75
N PRO A 63 -6.42 5.16 6.18
CA PRO A 63 -5.58 4.58 5.13
C PRO A 63 -5.04 3.18 5.47
N LYS A 64 -4.65 2.94 6.72
CA LYS A 64 -4.14 1.63 7.18
C LYS A 64 -5.14 0.49 6.96
N GLY A 65 -6.41 0.71 7.28
CA GLY A 65 -7.45 -0.31 7.12
C GLY A 65 -7.72 -0.62 5.65
N TRP A 66 -7.73 0.43 4.82
CA TRP A 66 -7.89 0.29 3.37
C TRP A 66 -6.71 -0.47 2.73
N ILE A 67 -5.46 -0.14 3.10
CA ILE A 67 -4.27 -0.86 2.62
C ILE A 67 -4.33 -2.36 2.97
N MET A 68 -4.70 -2.70 4.20
CA MET A 68 -4.85 -4.10 4.61
C MET A 68 -5.93 -4.83 3.80
N SER A 69 -7.04 -4.14 3.48
CA SER A 69 -8.08 -4.70 2.61
C SER A 69 -7.59 -4.92 1.17
N VAL A 70 -6.68 -4.09 0.67
CA VAL A 70 -6.09 -4.26 -0.66
C VAL A 70 -5.07 -5.38 -0.67
N ALA A 71 -4.21 -5.48 0.36
CA ALA A 71 -3.16 -6.49 0.45
C ALA A 71 -3.68 -7.92 0.69
N HIS A 72 -4.92 -8.08 1.16
CA HIS A 72 -5.55 -9.39 1.36
C HIS A 72 -6.21 -9.96 0.09
N HIS A 73 -6.35 -9.17 -0.98
CA HIS A 73 -6.95 -9.59 -2.25
C HIS A 73 -5.88 -9.77 -3.32
#